data_AF-A0A9X4NXD1-F1
#
_entry.id   AF-A0A9X4NXD1-F1
#
_cell.length_a   1.000
_cell.length_b   1.000
_cell.length_c   1.000
_cell.angle_alpha   90.00
_cell.angle_beta   90.00
_cell.angle_gamma   90.00
#
_symmetry.space_group_name_H-M   'P 1'
#
loop_
_entity.id
_entity.type
_entity.pdbx_description
1 polymer ?
#
loop_
_entity_poly.entity_id
_entity_poly.type
_entity_poly.pdbx_seq_one_letter_code
_entity_poly.pdbx_strand_id
1 'polypeptide(L)'
;MALSAKACYSHLSPLEVSYIETKLKSYYIWHSYELYILVNTLDEIDPILLQDVVWRILSQNKYYLKEITEFRNLLIRVVIRATLAMIRQSYKDYSERFLKALEELTIVFDTYIRISTLFVKGCWIYAFDNQITGKKLIARALKILSEIGALELREVFQKDFEKICNKSSA
;
A
#
# COMPACT_ATOMS: atom_id res chain seq x y z
N MET A 1 13.53 9.29 -11.32
CA MET A 1 14.40 8.58 -10.36
C MET A 1 14.84 9.48 -9.21
N ALA A 2 15.52 10.62 -9.43
CA ALA A 2 15.99 11.48 -8.34
C ALA A 2 14.90 11.90 -7.33
N LEU A 3 13.74 12.36 -7.82
CA LEU A 3 12.62 12.74 -6.94
C LEU A 3 11.98 11.55 -6.20
N SER A 4 11.91 10.39 -6.86
CA SER A 4 11.41 9.15 -6.23
C SER A 4 12.33 8.69 -5.10
N ALA A 5 13.65 8.79 -5.28
CA ALA A 5 14.61 8.50 -4.22
C ALA A 5 14.52 9.53 -3.08
N LYS A 6 14.38 10.82 -3.41
CA LYS A 6 14.19 11.88 -2.43
C LYS A 6 12.96 11.64 -1.54
N ALA A 7 11.85 11.21 -2.13
CA ALA A 7 10.61 10.90 -1.42
C ALA A 7 10.74 9.76 -0.38
N CYS A 8 11.74 8.89 -0.52
CA CYS A 8 12.01 7.85 0.48
C CYS A 8 12.61 8.40 1.78
N TYR A 9 13.22 9.59 1.75
CA TYR A 9 13.99 10.15 2.88
C TYR A 9 13.49 11.53 3.32
N SER A 10 12.70 12.22 2.50
CA SER A 10 12.26 13.59 2.76
C SER A 10 11.00 13.94 1.96
N HIS A 11 10.23 14.89 2.46
CA HIS A 11 9.07 15.43 1.74
C HIS A 11 9.47 16.14 0.45
N LEU A 12 8.59 16.07 -0.53
CA LEU A 12 8.74 16.77 -1.79
C LEU A 12 8.11 18.16 -1.71
N SER A 13 8.72 19.11 -2.43
CA SER A 13 8.11 20.43 -2.61
C SER A 13 6.86 20.34 -3.49
N PRO A 14 5.92 21.31 -3.40
CA PRO A 14 4.71 21.30 -4.22
C PRO A 14 4.98 21.21 -5.74
N LEU A 15 6.06 21.83 -6.22
CA LEU A 15 6.48 21.75 -7.63
C LEU A 15 6.95 20.34 -8.01
N GLU A 16 7.69 19.67 -7.13
CA GLU A 16 8.16 18.30 -7.34
C GLU A 16 7.00 17.30 -7.33
N VAL A 17 6.03 17.48 -6.41
CA VAL A 17 4.78 16.69 -6.38
C VAL A 17 4.02 16.88 -7.69
N SER A 18 3.76 18.13 -8.09
CA SER A 18 3.05 18.43 -9.34
C SER A 18 3.71 17.79 -10.56
N TYR A 19 5.05 17.85 -10.65
CA TYR A 19 5.79 17.18 -11.72
C TYR A 19 5.59 15.66 -11.73
N ILE A 20 5.64 15.00 -10.56
CA ILE A 20 5.41 13.57 -10.44
C ILE A 20 3.99 13.21 -10.86
N GLU A 21 2.99 13.95 -10.37
CA GLU A 21 1.59 13.70 -10.72
C GLU A 21 1.34 13.83 -12.23
N THR A 22 1.90 14.86 -12.88
CA THR A 22 1.83 15.01 -14.34
C THR A 22 2.45 13.81 -15.05
N LYS A 23 3.60 13.31 -14.57
CA LYS A 23 4.23 12.10 -15.14
C LYS A 23 3.37 10.87 -14.95
N LEU A 24 2.85 10.62 -13.75
CA LEU A 24 1.98 9.47 -13.46
C LEU A 24 0.70 9.46 -14.32
N LYS A 25 0.12 10.64 -14.58
CA LYS A 25 -1.04 10.79 -15.49
C LYS A 25 -0.70 10.42 -16.93
N SER A 26 0.50 10.75 -17.40
CA SER A 26 0.94 10.54 -18.79
C SER A 26 1.25 9.09 -19.17
N TYR A 27 1.42 8.18 -18.19
CA TYR A 27 1.74 6.78 -18.48
C TYR A 27 0.51 6.01 -18.99
N TYR A 28 0.60 5.52 -20.23
CA TYR A 28 -0.39 4.64 -20.87
C TYR A 28 -0.14 3.16 -20.61
N ILE A 29 1.13 2.76 -20.51
CA ILE A 29 1.59 1.40 -20.20
C ILE A 29 2.45 1.47 -18.95
N TRP A 30 2.24 0.53 -18.02
CA TRP A 30 2.92 0.50 -16.72
C TRP A 30 3.87 -0.69 -16.65
N HIS A 31 5.17 -0.41 -16.52
CA HIS A 31 6.19 -1.40 -16.25
C HIS A 31 6.70 -1.24 -14.82
N SER A 32 7.66 -2.09 -14.42
CA SER A 32 8.27 -2.04 -13.09
C SER A 32 8.85 -0.66 -12.77
N TYR A 33 9.39 0.06 -13.77
CA TYR A 33 9.96 1.39 -13.58
C TYR A 33 8.93 2.40 -13.07
N GLU A 34 7.77 2.50 -13.71
CA GLU A 34 6.70 3.42 -13.31
C GLU A 34 6.13 3.03 -11.94
N LEU A 35 6.02 1.73 -11.66
CA LEU A 35 5.59 1.24 -10.35
C LEU A 35 6.56 1.62 -9.23
N TYR A 36 7.88 1.64 -9.49
CA TYR A 36 8.85 2.11 -8.50
C TYR A 36 8.71 3.62 -8.21
N ILE A 37 8.41 4.43 -9.23
CA ILE A 37 8.12 5.84 -9.03
C ILE A 37 6.88 5.98 -8.12
N LEU A 38 5.79 5.30 -8.47
CA LEU A 38 4.55 5.34 -7.71
C LEU A 38 4.73 4.86 -6.28
N VAL A 39 5.33 3.69 -6.06
CA VAL A 39 5.46 3.11 -4.72
C VAL A 39 6.21 4.02 -3.77
N ASN A 40 7.24 4.73 -4.26
CA ASN A 40 8.07 5.61 -3.44
C ASN A 40 7.45 6.99 -3.21
N THR A 41 6.47 7.40 -4.02
CA THR A 41 5.89 8.76 -4.00
C THR A 41 4.42 8.80 -3.61
N LEU A 42 3.78 7.64 -3.38
CA LEU A 42 2.35 7.54 -3.08
C LEU A 42 1.89 8.31 -1.84
N ASP A 43 2.78 8.57 -0.89
CA ASP A 43 2.46 9.32 0.33
C ASP A 43 2.44 10.84 0.09
N GLU A 44 2.96 11.30 -1.05
CA GLU A 44 3.15 12.72 -1.38
C GLU A 44 2.12 13.23 -2.41
N ILE A 45 1.52 12.32 -3.20
CA ILE A 45 0.59 12.67 -4.29
C ILE A 45 -0.87 12.68 -3.84
N ASP A 46 -1.72 13.35 -4.63
CA ASP A 46 -3.15 13.42 -4.41
C ASP A 46 -3.80 12.01 -4.27
N PRO A 47 -4.65 11.79 -3.25
CA PRO A 47 -5.26 10.47 -3.01
C PRO A 47 -6.22 10.03 -4.10
N ILE A 48 -6.94 10.97 -4.73
CA ILE A 48 -7.87 10.65 -5.82
C ILE A 48 -7.06 10.19 -7.04
N LEU A 49 -5.98 10.89 -7.35
CA LEU A 49 -5.04 10.47 -8.38
C LEU A 49 -4.42 9.11 -8.09
N LEU A 50 -3.98 8.86 -6.85
CA LEU A 50 -3.45 7.57 -6.43
C LEU A 50 -4.50 6.46 -6.66
N GLN A 51 -5.76 6.71 -6.30
CA GLN A 51 -6.86 5.79 -6.56
C GLN A 51 -7.03 5.50 -8.05
N ASP A 52 -7.07 6.53 -8.89
CA ASP A 52 -7.27 6.38 -10.33
C ASP A 52 -6.13 5.63 -11.01
N VAL A 53 -4.89 5.97 -10.64
CA VAL A 53 -3.69 5.33 -11.18
C VAL A 53 -3.65 3.85 -10.82
N VAL A 54 -3.81 3.50 -9.55
CA VAL A 54 -3.76 2.09 -9.10
C VAL A 54 -4.89 1.28 -9.72
N TRP A 55 -6.10 1.85 -9.82
CA TRP A 55 -7.23 1.17 -10.44
C TRP A 55 -7.03 0.94 -11.94
N ARG A 56 -6.46 1.91 -12.66
CA ARG A 56 -6.07 1.76 -14.06
C ARG A 56 -5.05 0.64 -14.24
N ILE A 57 -4.04 0.54 -13.37
CA ILE A 57 -3.04 -0.54 -13.43
C ILE A 57 -3.68 -1.90 -13.20
N LEU A 58 -4.54 -2.02 -12.18
CA LEU A 58 -5.22 -3.29 -11.84
C LEU A 58 -6.14 -3.75 -12.98
N SER A 59 -6.89 -2.84 -13.60
CA SER A 59 -7.82 -3.18 -14.69
C SER A 59 -7.11 -3.59 -15.98
N GLN A 60 -5.99 -2.95 -16.33
CA GLN A 60 -5.26 -3.23 -17.57
C GLN A 60 -4.43 -4.52 -17.52
N ASN A 61 -3.98 -4.94 -16.34
CA ASN A 61 -2.96 -5.99 -16.22
C ASN A 61 -3.46 -7.33 -15.68
N LYS A 62 -4.78 -7.57 -15.57
CA LYS A 62 -5.34 -8.81 -14.97
C LYS A 62 -4.75 -10.12 -15.53
N TYR A 63 -4.38 -10.16 -16.80
CA TYR A 63 -3.76 -11.33 -17.44
C TYR A 63 -2.23 -11.35 -17.30
N TYR A 64 -1.56 -10.21 -17.47
CA TYR A 64 -0.10 -10.07 -17.34
C TYR A 64 0.41 -10.35 -15.90
N LEU A 65 -0.42 -10.07 -14.89
CA LEU A 65 -0.11 -10.30 -13.48
C LEU A 65 0.04 -11.78 -13.10
N LYS A 66 -0.46 -12.70 -13.94
CA LYS A 66 -0.32 -14.14 -13.70
C LYS A 66 1.05 -14.67 -14.12
N GLU A 67 1.69 -14.05 -15.11
CA GLU A 67 2.87 -14.60 -15.77
C GLU A 67 4.21 -14.05 -15.24
N ILE A 68 4.23 -12.79 -14.74
CA ILE A 68 5.47 -12.15 -14.27
C ILE A 68 5.44 -11.94 -12.75
N THR A 69 6.03 -12.87 -12.00
CA THR A 69 6.04 -12.87 -10.53
C THR A 69 6.63 -11.59 -9.92
N GLU A 70 7.71 -11.04 -10.47
CA GLU A 70 8.34 -9.83 -9.94
C GLU A 70 7.43 -8.59 -10.05
N PHE A 71 6.81 -8.41 -11.21
CA PHE A 71 5.86 -7.32 -11.45
C PHE A 71 4.64 -7.44 -10.54
N ARG A 72 4.11 -8.66 -10.36
CA ARG A 72 3.01 -8.93 -9.43
C ARG A 72 3.38 -8.56 -8.00
N ASN A 73 4.55 -8.97 -7.51
CA ASN A 73 4.99 -8.66 -6.15
C ASN A 73 5.10 -7.14 -5.92
N LEU A 74 5.62 -6.42 -6.91
CA LEU A 74 5.68 -4.96 -6.88
C LEU A 74 4.28 -4.32 -6.88
N LEU A 75 3.35 -4.82 -7.69
CA LEU A 75 1.97 -4.34 -7.69
C LEU A 75 1.27 -4.61 -6.34
N ILE A 76 1.44 -5.80 -5.76
CA ILE A 76 0.89 -6.12 -4.45
C ILE A 76 1.42 -5.16 -3.38
N ARG A 77 2.72 -4.84 -3.42
CA ARG A 77 3.31 -3.83 -2.54
C ARG A 77 2.70 -2.44 -2.74
N VAL A 78 2.45 -2.03 -4.00
CA VAL A 78 1.74 -0.78 -4.31
C VAL A 78 0.33 -0.80 -3.73
N VAL A 79 -0.43 -1.88 -3.92
CA VAL A 79 -1.81 -2.00 -3.40
C VAL A 79 -1.83 -1.97 -1.87
N ILE A 80 -0.93 -2.67 -1.19
CA ILE A 80 -0.78 -2.64 0.27
C ILE A 80 -0.54 -1.20 0.75
N ARG A 81 0.46 -0.51 0.19
CA ARG A 81 0.81 0.85 0.61
C ARG A 81 -0.28 1.86 0.28
N ALA A 82 -0.91 1.74 -0.89
CA ALA A 82 -2.05 2.58 -1.26
C ALA A 82 -3.23 2.36 -0.31
N THR A 83 -3.52 1.12 0.07
CA THR A 83 -4.57 0.81 1.07
C THR A 83 -4.27 1.50 2.40
N LEU A 84 -3.04 1.37 2.92
CA LEU A 84 -2.62 2.02 4.17
C LEU A 84 -2.63 3.55 4.07
N ALA A 85 -2.30 4.13 2.91
CA ALA A 85 -2.42 5.56 2.67
C ALA A 85 -3.89 6.02 2.70
N MET A 86 -4.80 5.29 2.05
CA MET A 86 -6.24 5.60 2.07
C MET A 86 -6.84 5.46 3.46
N ILE A 87 -6.45 4.42 4.23
CA ILE A 87 -6.87 4.24 5.63
C ILE A 87 -6.43 5.45 6.46
N ARG A 88 -5.15 5.83 6.38
CA ARG A 88 -4.62 7.01 7.09
C ARG A 88 -5.33 8.30 6.70
N GLN A 89 -5.93 8.37 5.52
CA GLN A 89 -6.62 9.57 5.04
C GLN A 89 -8.14 9.47 5.17
N SER A 90 -8.64 8.45 5.88
CA SER A 90 -10.07 8.22 6.11
C SER A 90 -10.90 7.98 4.85
N TYR A 91 -10.29 7.61 3.72
CA TYR A 91 -10.97 7.19 2.50
C TYR A 91 -11.43 5.73 2.61
N LYS A 92 -12.52 5.50 3.34
CA LYS A 92 -13.07 4.16 3.62
C LYS A 92 -13.37 3.37 2.34
N ASP A 93 -14.11 3.96 1.41
CA ASP A 93 -14.55 3.26 0.19
C ASP A 93 -13.38 2.88 -0.73
N TYR A 94 -12.40 3.78 -0.88
CA TYR A 94 -11.20 3.51 -1.69
C TYR A 94 -10.31 2.45 -1.05
N SER A 95 -10.09 2.53 0.26
CA SER A 95 -9.32 1.52 0.98
C SER A 95 -10.00 0.14 0.95
N GLU A 96 -11.33 0.07 1.04
CA GLU A 96 -12.07 -1.19 0.93
C GLU A 96 -11.93 -1.81 -0.47
N ARG A 97 -12.02 -1.01 -1.53
CA ARG A 97 -11.82 -1.48 -2.91
C ARG A 97 -10.41 -2.06 -3.11
N PHE A 98 -9.39 -1.39 -2.58
CA PHE A 98 -8.02 -1.91 -2.65
C PHE A 98 -7.82 -3.17 -1.82
N LEU A 99 -8.47 -3.28 -0.66
CA LEU A 99 -8.42 -4.49 0.15
C LEU A 99 -9.02 -5.69 -0.60
N LYS A 100 -10.15 -5.51 -1.29
CA LYS A 100 -10.75 -6.54 -2.16
C LYS A 100 -9.80 -6.93 -3.29
N ALA A 101 -9.18 -5.96 -3.96
CA ALA A 101 -8.19 -6.22 -5.00
C ALA A 101 -6.95 -6.97 -4.47
N LEU A 102 -6.50 -6.67 -3.25
CA LEU A 102 -5.39 -7.38 -2.60
C LEU A 102 -5.74 -8.84 -2.31
N GLU A 103 -6.98 -9.12 -1.87
CA GLU A 103 -7.47 -10.49 -1.67
C GLU A 103 -7.49 -11.28 -2.99
N GLU A 104 -7.89 -10.66 -4.11
CA GLU A 104 -7.85 -11.27 -5.45
C GLU A 104 -6.41 -11.57 -5.95
N LEU A 105 -5.44 -10.75 -5.55
CA LEU A 105 -4.02 -10.92 -5.91
C LEU A 105 -3.29 -11.91 -4.99
N THR A 106 -3.88 -12.30 -3.86
CA THR A 106 -3.22 -13.12 -2.85
C THR A 106 -3.03 -14.56 -3.34
N ILE A 107 -1.78 -15.02 -3.40
CA ILE A 107 -1.43 -16.41 -3.71
C ILE A 107 -1.18 -17.17 -2.40
N VAL A 108 -1.78 -18.35 -2.29
CA VAL A 108 -1.83 -19.15 -1.04
C VAL A 108 -0.44 -19.48 -0.47
N PHE A 109 0.60 -19.56 -1.32
CA PHE A 109 1.95 -19.98 -0.92
C PHE A 109 2.89 -18.83 -0.54
N ASP A 110 2.50 -17.57 -0.71
CA ASP A 110 3.36 -16.44 -0.34
C ASP A 110 3.09 -15.98 1.10
N THR A 111 4.05 -16.29 1.98
CA THR A 111 3.97 -15.97 3.41
C THR A 111 3.95 -14.46 3.66
N TYR A 112 4.75 -13.69 2.91
CA TYR A 112 4.80 -12.24 3.05
C TYR A 112 3.46 -11.61 2.69
N ILE A 113 2.86 -12.02 1.57
CA ILE A 113 1.57 -11.49 1.13
C ILE A 113 0.49 -11.84 2.16
N ARG A 114 0.44 -13.07 2.67
CA ARG A 114 -0.56 -13.47 3.67
C ARG A 114 -0.48 -12.68 4.97
N ILE A 115 0.73 -12.48 5.49
CA ILE A 115 0.94 -11.69 6.70
C ILE A 115 0.57 -10.22 6.45
N SER A 116 0.96 -9.68 5.29
CA SER A 116 0.64 -8.31 4.90
C SER A 116 -0.87 -8.09 4.74
N THR A 117 -1.58 -8.99 4.05
CA THR A 117 -3.04 -8.92 3.89
C THR A 117 -3.75 -9.00 5.25
N LEU A 118 -3.30 -9.89 6.14
CA LEU A 118 -3.83 -9.98 7.51
C LEU A 118 -3.64 -8.65 8.27
N PHE A 119 -2.46 -8.07 8.20
CA PHE A 119 -2.13 -6.80 8.85
C PHE A 119 -2.97 -5.64 8.31
N VAL A 120 -3.01 -5.46 6.97
CA VAL A 120 -3.77 -4.37 6.32
C VAL A 120 -5.27 -4.50 6.59
N LYS A 121 -5.81 -5.72 6.54
CA LYS A 121 -7.21 -6.00 6.91
C LYS A 121 -7.48 -5.62 8.36
N GLY A 122 -6.56 -5.97 9.27
CA GLY A 122 -6.63 -5.55 10.67
C GLY A 122 -6.65 -4.02 10.83
N CYS A 123 -5.80 -3.31 10.08
CA CYS A 123 -5.77 -1.85 10.06
C CYS A 123 -7.08 -1.24 9.55
N TRP A 124 -7.65 -1.78 8.49
CA TRP A 124 -8.93 -1.30 7.94
C TRP A 124 -10.07 -1.51 8.94
N ILE A 125 -10.19 -2.72 9.50
CA ILE A 125 -11.20 -3.05 10.52
C ILE A 125 -11.04 -2.15 11.75
N TYR A 126 -9.79 -1.90 12.17
CA TYR A 126 -9.51 -0.99 13.27
C TYR A 126 -10.04 0.43 13.02
N ALA A 127 -9.76 0.97 11.82
CA ALA A 127 -10.09 2.35 11.48
C ALA A 127 -11.58 2.59 11.21
N PHE A 128 -12.30 1.60 10.66
CA PHE A 128 -13.61 1.85 10.03
C PHE A 128 -14.76 0.95 10.49
N ASP A 129 -14.50 -0.03 11.36
CA ASP A 129 -15.50 -1.03 11.76
C ASP A 129 -15.42 -1.35 13.26
N ASN A 130 -14.39 -2.11 13.69
CA ASN A 130 -14.27 -2.59 15.06
C ASN A 130 -12.81 -2.56 15.55
N GLN A 131 -12.50 -1.60 16.42
CA GLN A 131 -11.15 -1.42 16.96
C GLN A 131 -10.59 -2.65 17.69
N ILE A 132 -11.44 -3.40 18.42
CA ILE A 132 -11.00 -4.58 19.19
C ILE A 132 -10.59 -5.70 18.22
N THR A 133 -11.45 -6.00 17.24
CA THR A 133 -11.17 -7.02 16.23
C THR A 133 -9.96 -6.63 15.38
N GLY A 134 -9.87 -5.36 14.96
CA GLY A 134 -8.73 -4.86 14.20
C GLY A 134 -7.41 -5.02 14.96
N LYS A 135 -7.35 -4.59 16.22
CA LYS A 135 -6.18 -4.76 17.11
C LYS A 135 -5.76 -6.23 17.25
N LYS A 136 -6.72 -7.16 17.38
CA LYS A 136 -6.41 -8.60 17.45
C LYS A 136 -5.73 -9.12 16.19
N LEU A 137 -6.20 -8.73 15.00
CA LEU A 137 -5.61 -9.14 13.73
C LEU A 137 -4.21 -8.55 13.53
N ILE A 138 -4.02 -7.27 13.89
CA ILE A 138 -2.73 -6.59 13.83
C ILE A 138 -1.72 -7.27 14.77
N ALA A 139 -2.11 -7.50 16.03
CA ALA A 139 -1.27 -8.18 17.01
C ALA A 139 -0.87 -9.58 16.54
N ARG A 140 -1.78 -10.32 15.89
CA ARG A 140 -1.49 -11.62 15.29
C ARG A 140 -0.44 -11.52 14.18
N ALA A 141 -0.58 -10.56 13.26
CA ALA A 141 0.41 -10.37 12.19
C ALA A 141 1.80 -10.04 12.75
N LEU A 142 1.88 -9.13 13.72
CA LEU A 142 3.13 -8.76 14.38
C LEU A 142 3.76 -9.94 15.15
N LYS A 143 2.94 -10.77 15.79
CA LYS A 143 3.40 -12.00 16.48
C LYS A 143 4.03 -12.98 15.51
N ILE A 144 3.37 -13.24 14.36
CA ILE A 144 3.91 -14.13 13.33
C ILE A 144 5.28 -13.62 12.84
N LEU A 145 5.42 -12.32 12.60
CA LEU A 145 6.69 -11.73 12.18
C LEU A 145 7.79 -11.90 13.23
N SER A 146 7.46 -11.77 14.52
CA SER A 146 8.39 -12.09 15.61
C SER A 146 8.80 -13.57 15.61
N GLU A 147 7.85 -14.48 15.44
CA GLU A 147 8.08 -15.93 15.51
C GLU A 147 8.98 -16.43 14.37
N ILE A 148 8.89 -15.82 13.18
CA ILE A 148 9.75 -16.18 12.02
C ILE A 148 11.06 -15.37 11.97
N GLY A 149 11.33 -14.53 12.97
CA GLY A 149 12.54 -13.70 13.03
C GLY A 149 12.56 -12.49 12.08
N ALA A 150 11.44 -12.13 11.46
CA ALA A 150 11.32 -10.99 10.54
C ALA A 150 11.13 -9.66 11.30
N LEU A 151 12.08 -9.32 12.17
CA LEU A 151 11.95 -8.22 13.12
C LEU A 151 11.92 -6.84 12.45
N GLU A 152 12.69 -6.62 11.39
CA GLU A 152 12.68 -5.35 10.64
C GLU A 152 11.32 -5.10 9.99
N LEU A 153 10.73 -6.12 9.37
CA LEU A 153 9.40 -6.02 8.77
C LEU A 153 8.32 -5.79 9.83
N ARG A 154 8.45 -6.41 11.01
CA ARG A 154 7.58 -6.15 12.16
C ARG A 154 7.62 -4.69 12.57
N GLU A 155 8.82 -4.09 12.64
CA GLU A 155 8.96 -2.67 12.98
C GLU A 155 8.30 -1.75 11.94
N VAL A 156 8.43 -2.08 10.65
CA VAL A 156 7.74 -1.35 9.58
C VAL A 156 6.22 -1.40 9.79
N PHE A 157 5.67 -2.58 10.06
CA PHE A 157 4.23 -2.75 10.29
C PHE A 157 3.77 -2.00 11.56
N GLN A 158 4.55 -2.07 12.62
CA GLN A 158 4.28 -1.36 13.86
C GLN A 158 4.21 0.15 13.63
N LYS A 159 5.21 0.73 12.94
CA LYS A 159 5.24 2.16 12.58
C LYS A 159 4.06 2.58 11.71
N ASP A 160 3.67 1.74 10.75
CA ASP A 160 2.51 2.02 9.90
C ASP A 160 1.19 2.01 10.69
N PHE A 161 1.05 1.11 11.67
CA PHE A 161 -0.11 1.10 12.56
C PHE A 161 -0.13 2.31 13.51
N GLU A 162 1.02 2.74 14.03
CA GLU A 162 1.12 3.94 14.88
C GLU A 162 0.65 5.19 14.14
N LYS A 163 1.02 5.35 12.86
CA LYS A 163 0.52 6.45 12.01
C LYS A 163 -1.00 6.45 11.88
N ILE A 164 -1.64 5.29 11.90
CA ILE A 164 -3.11 5.17 11.87
C ILE A 164 -3.70 5.55 13.23
N CYS A 165 -3.14 5.06 14.33
CA CYS A 165 -3.60 5.37 15.69
C CYS A 165 -3.54 6.87 16.01
N ASN A 166 -2.45 7.54 15.62
CA ASN A 166 -2.23 8.96 15.92
C ASN A 166 -3.26 9.88 15.24
N LYS A 167 -3.91 9.43 14.17
CA LYS A 167 -5.01 10.16 13.53
C LYS A 167 -6.38 9.89 14.14
N SER A 168 -6.61 8.73 14.75
CA SER A 168 -7.88 8.42 15.41
C SER A 168 -8.05 9.11 16.77
N SER A 169 -7.03 9.88 17.20
CA SER A 169 -6.97 10.57 18.50
C SER A 169 -7.06 12.10 18.38
N ALA A 170 -7.24 12.62 17.15
CA ALA A 170 -7.46 14.02 16.83
C ALA A 170 -8.86 14.19 16.23
#